data_AF-A0A7Y8NU33-F1
#
_entry.id   AF-A0A7Y8NU33-F1
#
_cell.length_a   1.000
_cell.length_b   1.000
_cell.length_c   1.000
_cell.angle_alpha   90.00
_cell.angle_beta   90.00
_cell.angle_gamma   90.00
#
_symmetry.space_group_name_H-M   'P 1'
#
loop_
_entity.id
_entity.type
_entity.pdbx_description
1 polymer ?
#
loop_
_entity_poly.entity_id
_entity_poly.type
_entity_poly.pdbx_seq_one_letter_code
_entity_poly.pdbx_strand_id
1 'polypeptide(L)'
;MSSEILISFLIYIVITIVIFLLLREVMCWYFKINHAITMQEEQIQLQKKTVDLLEKLVKSTHNHSQNENIENDHKGVIGIRPYQDVLSDDEIEVVKSKTLELKEDELIIINTVSRIIKRIHKTDFTDGKGWVIIKEFGQ
;
A
#
# COMPACT_ATOMS: atom_id res chain seq x y z
N MET A 1 -48.22 62.43 3.58
CA MET A 1 -47.57 62.13 2.29
C MET A 1 -46.07 61.86 2.45
N SER A 2 -45.31 62.75 3.10
CA SER A 2 -43.85 62.60 3.25
C SER A 2 -43.42 61.39 4.08
N SER A 3 -44.16 61.03 5.13
CA SER A 3 -43.91 59.85 5.98
C SER A 3 -44.08 58.53 5.23
N GLU A 4 -45.14 58.40 4.43
CA GLU A 4 -45.43 57.21 3.62
C GLU A 4 -44.35 56.94 2.57
N ILE A 5 -43.83 58.01 1.97
CA ILE A 5 -42.73 57.94 1.00
C ILE A 5 -41.44 57.47 1.70
N LEU A 6 -41.15 58.00 2.90
CA LEU A 6 -40.00 57.58 3.71
C LEU A 6 -40.06 56.09 4.06
N ILE A 7 -41.23 55.59 4.49
CA ILE A 7 -41.43 54.18 4.85
C ILE A 7 -41.25 53.28 3.61
N SER A 8 -41.84 53.66 2.47
CA SER A 8 -41.72 52.92 1.21
C SER A 8 -40.26 52.84 0.73
N PHE A 9 -39.51 53.93 0.87
CA PHE A 9 -38.09 53.99 0.53
C PHE A 9 -37.24 53.07 1.43
N LEU A 10 -37.56 53.02 2.73
CA LEU A 10 -36.87 52.18 3.70
C LEU A 10 -37.09 50.68 3.40
N ILE A 11 -38.33 50.30 3.07
CA ILE A 11 -38.67 48.92 2.66
C ILE A 11 -37.92 48.53 1.38
N TYR A 12 -37.85 49.44 0.40
CA TYR A 12 -37.11 49.19 -0.84
C TYR A 12 -35.61 48.94 -0.60
N ILE A 13 -34.98 49.73 0.28
CA ILE A 13 -33.58 49.53 0.66
C ILE A 13 -33.38 48.17 1.30
N VAL A 14 -34.26 47.78 2.24
CA VAL A 14 -34.17 46.48 2.93
C VAL A 14 -34.28 45.33 1.94
N ILE A 15 -35.26 45.37 1.04
CA ILE A 15 -35.43 44.33 0.00
C ILE A 15 -34.18 44.27 -0.90
N THR A 16 -33.65 45.42 -1.30
CA THR A 16 -32.44 45.48 -2.14
C THR A 16 -31.24 44.85 -1.44
N ILE A 17 -31.03 45.14 -0.15
CA ILE A 17 -29.95 44.56 0.66
C ILE A 17 -30.13 43.05 0.78
N VAL A 18 -31.35 42.57 1.05
CA VAL A 18 -31.63 41.13 1.15
C VAL A 18 -31.35 40.41 -0.17
N ILE A 19 -31.81 40.95 -1.29
CA ILE A 19 -31.54 40.38 -2.62
C ILE A 19 -30.03 40.39 -2.91
N PHE A 20 -29.32 41.47 -2.57
CA PHE A 20 -27.87 41.56 -2.74
C PHE A 20 -27.12 40.51 -1.92
N LEU A 21 -27.53 40.27 -0.67
CA LEU A 21 -26.94 39.24 0.20
C LEU A 21 -27.17 37.83 -0.36
N LEU A 22 -28.39 37.53 -0.81
CA LEU A 22 -28.72 36.25 -1.43
C LEU A 22 -27.92 36.01 -2.71
N LEU A 23 -27.82 37.03 -3.58
CA LEU A 23 -27.05 36.92 -4.82
C LEU A 23 -25.56 36.71 -4.54
N ARG A 24 -25.01 37.41 -3.54
CA ARG A 24 -23.63 37.21 -3.08
C ARG A 24 -23.40 35.78 -2.59
N GLU A 25 -24.31 35.25 -1.78
CA GLU A 25 -24.20 33.90 -1.25
C GLU A 25 -24.28 32.84 -2.34
N VAL A 26 -25.19 32.98 -3.30
CA VAL A 26 -25.31 32.08 -4.46
C VAL A 26 -24.04 32.10 -5.32
N MET A 27 -23.48 33.28 -5.60
CA MET A 27 -22.24 33.40 -6.37
C MET A 27 -21.05 32.77 -5.64
N CYS A 28 -20.92 33.01 -4.33
CA CYS A 28 -19.89 32.37 -3.51
C CYS A 28 -20.08 30.85 -3.43
N TRP A 29 -21.33 30.39 -3.35
CA TRP A 29 -21.66 28.97 -3.33
C TRP A 29 -21.30 28.28 -4.64
N TYR A 30 -21.64 28.89 -5.78
CA TYR A 30 -21.26 28.39 -7.10
C TYR A 30 -19.74 28.29 -7.25
N PHE A 31 -19.02 29.35 -6.86
CA PHE A 31 -17.56 29.35 -6.90
C PHE A 31 -16.95 28.26 -6.00
N LYS A 32 -17.48 28.10 -4.78
CA LYS A 32 -17.03 27.08 -3.83
C LYS A 32 -17.24 25.66 -4.35
N ILE A 33 -18.39 25.39 -4.96
CA ILE A 33 -18.69 24.09 -5.56
C ILE A 33 -17.76 23.81 -6.73
N ASN A 34 -17.60 24.76 -7.65
CA ASN A 34 -16.76 24.56 -8.83
C ASN A 34 -15.30 24.29 -8.46
N HIS A 35 -14.81 24.98 -7.42
CA HIS A 35 -13.49 24.74 -6.86
C HIS A 35 -13.36 23.36 -6.18
N ALA A 36 -14.39 22.91 -5.47
CA ALA A 36 -14.40 21.58 -4.86
C ALA A 36 -14.41 20.46 -5.91
N ILE A 37 -15.15 20.64 -7.01
CA ILE A 37 -15.20 19.67 -8.12
C ILE A 37 -13.83 19.53 -8.78
N THR A 38 -13.14 20.64 -9.05
CA THR A 38 -11.79 20.60 -9.65
C THR A 38 -10.80 19.86 -8.76
N MET A 39 -10.83 20.11 -7.44
CA MET A 39 -10.00 19.38 -6.48
C MET A 39 -10.33 17.89 -6.43
N GLN A 40 -11.61 17.51 -6.57
CA GLN A 40 -12.02 16.11 -6.62
C GLN A 40 -11.57 15.43 -7.92
N GLU A 41 -11.63 16.11 -9.05
CA GLU A 41 -11.15 15.58 -10.34
C GLU A 41 -9.65 15.30 -10.31
N GLU A 42 -8.85 16.21 -9.71
CA GLU A 42 -7.41 15.98 -9.53
C GLU A 42 -7.13 14.76 -8.64
N GLN A 43 -7.87 14.60 -7.54
CA GLN A 43 -7.74 13.41 -6.68
C GLN A 43 -8.08 12.12 -7.42
N ILE A 44 -9.13 12.11 -8.24
CA ILE A 44 -9.50 10.94 -9.05
C ILE A 44 -8.40 10.62 -10.07
N GLN A 45 -7.80 11.62 -10.70
CA GLN A 45 -6.70 11.40 -11.63
C GLN A 45 -5.47 10.80 -10.95
N LEU A 46 -5.12 11.28 -9.75
CA LEU A 46 -4.03 10.72 -8.96
C LEU A 46 -4.30 9.27 -8.57
N GLN A 47 -5.52 8.97 -8.11
CA GLN A 47 -5.91 7.59 -7.78
C GLN A 47 -5.83 6.67 -9.01
N LYS A 48 -6.31 7.11 -10.17
CA LYS A 48 -6.19 6.34 -11.42
C LYS A 48 -4.74 6.06 -11.80
N LYS A 49 -3.84 7.05 -11.66
CA LYS A 49 -2.40 6.86 -11.91
C LYS A 49 -1.80 5.84 -10.95
N THR A 50 -2.15 5.88 -9.67
CA THR A 50 -1.69 4.88 -8.69
C THR A 50 -2.16 3.48 -9.10
N VAL A 51 -3.43 3.31 -9.45
CA VAL A 51 -3.95 2.00 -9.89
C VAL A 51 -3.25 1.51 -11.16
N ASP A 52 -3.04 2.36 -12.17
CA ASP A 52 -2.32 2.01 -13.40
C ASP A 52 -0.87 1.59 -13.13
N LEU A 53 -0.17 2.29 -12.22
CA LEU A 53 1.18 1.91 -11.80
C LEU A 53 1.18 0.56 -11.07
N LEU A 54 0.23 0.33 -10.17
CA LEU A 54 0.10 -0.97 -9.50
C LEU A 54 -0.18 -2.08 -10.51
N GLU A 55 -1.07 -1.87 -11.47
CA GLU A 55 -1.37 -2.85 -12.51
C GLU A 55 -0.14 -3.18 -13.37
N LYS A 56 0.64 -2.16 -13.74
CA LYS A 56 1.92 -2.34 -14.47
C LYS A 56 2.95 -3.12 -13.66
N LEU A 57 3.05 -2.86 -12.36
CA LEU A 57 3.95 -3.60 -11.47
C LEU A 57 3.51 -5.05 -11.37
N VAL A 58 2.22 -5.31 -11.14
CA VAL A 58 1.66 -6.67 -11.08
C VAL A 58 1.89 -7.43 -12.38
N LYS A 59 1.65 -6.81 -13.54
CA LYS A 59 1.94 -7.42 -14.85
C LYS A 59 3.43 -7.72 -15.02
N SER A 60 4.30 -6.79 -14.65
CA SER A 60 5.75 -6.99 -14.70
C SER A 60 6.19 -8.15 -13.81
N THR A 61 5.67 -8.24 -12.58
CA THR A 61 5.94 -9.35 -11.66
C THR A 61 5.40 -10.67 -12.21
N HIS A 62 4.17 -10.70 -12.73
CA HIS A 62 3.59 -11.91 -13.31
C HIS A 62 4.38 -12.41 -14.52
N ASN A 63 4.78 -11.51 -15.42
CA ASN A 63 5.62 -11.85 -16.57
C ASN A 63 7.00 -12.35 -16.13
N HIS A 64 7.59 -11.77 -15.08
CA HIS A 64 8.84 -12.25 -14.50
C HIS A 64 8.69 -13.65 -13.91
N SER A 65 7.62 -13.91 -13.13
CA SER A 65 7.34 -15.23 -12.58
C SER A 65 7.00 -16.28 -13.66
N GLN A 66 6.32 -15.92 -14.75
CA GLN A 66 6.11 -16.84 -15.87
C GLN A 66 7.41 -17.16 -16.62
N ASN A 67 8.28 -16.16 -16.82
CA ASN A 67 9.56 -16.37 -17.48
C ASN A 67 10.51 -17.22 -16.62
N GLU A 68 10.52 -17.00 -15.29
CA GLU A 68 11.25 -17.86 -14.36
C GLU A 68 10.71 -19.28 -14.31
N ASN A 69 9.39 -19.51 -14.43
CA ASN A 69 8.85 -20.88 -14.48
C ASN A 69 9.25 -21.63 -15.76
N ILE A 70 9.48 -20.94 -16.88
CA ILE A 70 9.96 -21.56 -18.12
C ILE A 70 11.47 -21.87 -18.03
N GLU A 71 12.25 -21.06 -17.32
CA GLU A 71 13.69 -21.29 -17.14
C GLU A 71 14.00 -22.32 -16.02
N ASN A 72 13.14 -22.41 -14.99
CA ASN A 72 13.32 -23.31 -13.85
C ASN A 72 12.77 -24.74 -14.05
N ASP A 73 11.99 -25.00 -15.11
CA ASP A 73 11.61 -26.38 -15.50
C ASP A 73 12.84 -27.22 -15.95
N HIS A 74 14.03 -26.60 -16.04
CA HIS A 74 15.30 -27.32 -16.23
C HIS A 74 16.27 -27.25 -15.05
N LYS A 75 15.94 -26.55 -13.96
CA LYS A 75 16.80 -26.50 -12.76
C LYS A 75 15.98 -26.38 -11.48
N GLY A 76 15.65 -27.51 -10.87
CA GLY A 76 15.25 -27.56 -9.47
C GLY A 76 16.39 -27.04 -8.58
N VAL A 77 16.34 -25.78 -8.18
CA VAL A 77 17.29 -25.17 -7.25
C VAL A 77 16.54 -24.79 -5.99
N ILE A 78 16.84 -25.52 -4.92
CA ILE A 78 16.54 -25.14 -3.54
C ILE A 78 17.26 -23.80 -3.30
N GLY A 79 16.54 -22.70 -3.37
CA GLY A 79 17.10 -21.37 -3.23
C GLY A 79 17.47 -21.09 -1.77
N ILE A 80 18.73 -21.35 -1.39
CA ILE A 80 19.33 -20.86 -0.14
C ILE A 80 19.41 -19.32 -0.26
N ARG A 81 18.62 -18.59 0.53
CA ARG A 81 18.72 -17.11 0.59
C ARG A 81 19.66 -16.70 1.73
N PRO A 82 20.62 -15.80 1.48
CA PRO A 82 21.50 -15.30 2.53
C PRO A 82 20.67 -14.58 3.59
N TYR A 83 20.96 -14.94 4.84
CA TYR A 83 20.18 -14.58 6.01
C TYR A 83 20.06 -13.08 6.26
N GLN A 84 21.09 -12.32 5.86
CA GLN A 84 21.16 -10.87 6.01
C GLN A 84 20.04 -10.11 5.27
N ASP A 85 19.47 -10.67 4.20
CA ASP A 85 18.45 -9.98 3.40
C ASP A 85 17.02 -10.17 3.96
N VAL A 86 16.84 -11.13 4.86
CA VAL A 86 15.50 -11.56 5.30
C VAL A 86 15.28 -11.25 6.78
N LEU A 87 16.30 -11.22 7.63
CA LEU A 87 16.14 -11.16 9.08
C LEU A 87 16.68 -9.89 9.73
N SER A 88 16.00 -9.45 10.79
CA SER A 88 16.39 -8.31 11.63
C SER A 88 17.59 -8.68 12.52
N ASP A 89 18.41 -7.71 12.91
CA ASP A 89 19.66 -7.92 13.67
C ASP A 89 19.48 -8.79 14.92
N ASP A 90 18.35 -8.66 15.61
CA ASP A 90 18.00 -9.47 16.79
C ASP A 90 17.69 -10.93 16.43
N GLU A 91 17.00 -11.14 15.31
CA GLU A 91 16.75 -12.48 14.79
C GLU A 91 18.08 -13.12 14.41
N ILE A 92 19.05 -12.32 13.92
CA ILE A 92 20.34 -12.79 13.44
C ILE A 92 21.14 -13.55 14.49
N GLU A 93 21.08 -13.06 15.72
CA GLU A 93 21.74 -13.68 16.87
C GLU A 93 21.07 -15.01 17.28
N VAL A 94 19.74 -15.10 17.14
CA VAL A 94 18.97 -16.31 17.42
C VAL A 94 19.30 -17.44 16.44
N VAL A 95 19.52 -17.14 15.16
CA VAL A 95 19.94 -18.19 14.20
C VAL A 95 21.40 -18.55 14.41
N LYS A 96 22.29 -17.60 14.71
CA LYS A 96 23.70 -17.91 15.01
C LYS A 96 23.83 -18.86 16.20
N SER A 97 23.16 -18.58 17.31
CA SER A 97 23.15 -19.46 18.50
C SER A 97 22.57 -20.84 18.18
N LYS A 98 21.46 -20.91 17.43
CA LYS A 98 20.86 -22.19 17.03
C LYS A 98 21.68 -22.98 16.02
N THR A 99 22.52 -22.31 15.24
CA THR A 99 23.42 -22.92 14.24
C THR A 99 24.60 -23.62 14.88
N LEU A 100 25.09 -23.16 16.04
CA LEU A 100 26.21 -23.80 16.74
C LEU A 100 25.89 -25.24 17.22
N GLU A 101 24.61 -25.57 17.36
CA GLU A 101 24.13 -26.88 17.85
C GLU A 101 23.36 -27.66 16.78
N LEU A 102 23.56 -27.35 15.50
CA LEU A 102 22.90 -28.08 14.42
C LEU A 102 23.59 -29.43 14.16
N LYS A 103 22.80 -30.48 13.95
CA LYS A 103 23.28 -31.79 13.48
C LYS A 103 23.26 -31.86 11.95
N GLU A 104 23.99 -32.83 11.38
CA GLU A 104 24.14 -33.05 9.93
C GLU A 104 22.82 -33.20 9.15
N ASP A 105 21.72 -33.53 9.83
CA ASP A 105 20.41 -33.81 9.25
C ASP A 105 19.35 -32.73 9.50
N GLU A 106 19.72 -31.61 10.12
CA GLU A 106 18.80 -30.56 10.55
C GLU A 106 18.93 -29.28 9.70
N LEU A 107 17.78 -28.66 9.44
CA LEU A 107 17.64 -27.42 8.69
C LEU A 107 16.99 -26.34 9.55
N ILE A 108 17.43 -25.10 9.36
CA ILE A 108 16.73 -23.93 9.91
C ILE A 108 15.86 -23.32 8.81
N ILE A 109 14.56 -23.30 9.06
CA ILE A 109 13.57 -22.67 8.19
C ILE A 109 12.95 -21.46 8.88
N ILE A 110 12.62 -20.44 8.09
CA ILE A 110 11.77 -19.32 8.53
C ILE A 110 10.51 -19.28 7.71
N ASN A 111 9.41 -18.95 8.38
CA ASN A 111 8.23 -18.51 7.70
C ASN A 111 8.34 -17.01 7.37
N THR A 112 8.30 -16.64 6.10
CA THR A 112 8.49 -15.25 5.66
C THR A 112 7.33 -14.33 6.03
N VAL A 113 6.15 -14.89 6.32
CA VAL A 113 4.94 -14.14 6.68
C VAL A 113 4.81 -14.01 8.20
N SER A 114 4.99 -15.10 8.93
CA SER A 114 4.80 -15.14 10.39
C SER A 114 6.08 -14.89 11.18
N ARG A 115 7.25 -14.77 10.52
CA ARG A 115 8.57 -14.59 11.15
C ARG A 115 8.94 -15.67 12.17
N ILE A 116 8.36 -16.86 12.04
CA ILE A 116 8.64 -17.99 12.96
C ILE A 116 9.82 -18.77 12.42
N ILE A 117 10.86 -18.92 13.24
CA ILE A 117 12.05 -19.74 12.96
C ILE A 117 11.86 -21.13 13.59
N LYS A 118 11.95 -22.17 12.76
CA LYS A 118 11.85 -23.57 13.21
C LYS A 118 13.08 -24.36 12.78
N ARG A 119 13.43 -25.35 13.61
CA ARG A 119 14.37 -26.41 13.28
C ARG A 119 13.55 -27.60 12.80
N ILE A 120 13.90 -28.16 11.66
CA ILE A 120 13.23 -29.35 11.11
C ILE A 120 14.28 -30.32 10.56
N HIS A 121 13.94 -31.60 10.50
CA HIS A 121 14.78 -32.57 9.79
C HIS A 121 14.61 -32.42 8.29
N LYS A 122 15.67 -32.70 7.54
CA LYS A 122 15.68 -32.63 6.07
C LYS A 122 14.58 -33.48 5.42
N THR A 123 14.18 -34.58 6.06
CA THR A 123 13.13 -35.49 5.60
C THR A 123 11.72 -34.93 5.74
N ASP A 124 11.52 -34.00 6.66
CA ASP A 124 10.19 -33.49 7.02
C ASP A 124 9.89 -32.15 6.34
N PHE A 125 10.82 -31.64 5.53
CA PHE A 125 10.60 -30.42 4.78
C PHE A 125 9.67 -30.66 3.59
N THR A 126 8.43 -30.24 3.74
CA THR A 126 7.49 -30.09 2.63
C THR A 126 7.55 -28.66 2.11
N ASP A 127 7.79 -28.48 0.81
CA ASP A 127 7.82 -27.18 0.13
C ASP A 127 6.42 -26.55 0.12
N GLY A 128 6.08 -25.96 1.26
CA GLY A 128 4.83 -25.25 1.51
C GLY A 128 5.02 -23.75 1.31
N LYS A 129 4.02 -23.11 0.69
CA LYS A 129 4.02 -21.65 0.43
C LYS A 129 4.41 -20.86 1.70
N GLY A 130 5.58 -20.21 1.66
CA GLY A 130 6.03 -19.26 2.67
C GLY A 130 7.15 -19.74 3.61
N TRP A 131 7.66 -20.97 3.47
CA TRP A 131 8.84 -21.43 4.20
C TRP A 131 10.10 -21.29 3.35
N VAL A 132 11.15 -20.70 3.92
CA VAL A 132 12.45 -20.52 3.25
C VAL A 132 13.55 -21.14 4.12
N ILE A 133 14.45 -21.89 3.48
CA ILE A 133 15.64 -22.44 4.13
C ILE A 133 16.66 -21.32 4.25
N ILE A 134 17.07 -21.05 5.49
CA ILE A 134 18.05 -20.02 5.81
C ILE A 134 19.46 -20.61 5.86
N LYS A 135 19.58 -21.82 6.44
CA LYS A 135 20.88 -22.43 6.71
C LYS A 135 20.79 -23.94 6.78
N GLU A 136 21.75 -24.59 6.12
CA GLU A 136 22.01 -26.02 6.21
C GLU A 136 23.26 -26.28 7.07
N PHE A 137 23.38 -27.48 7.61
CA PHE A 137 24.59 -27.90 8.32
C PHE A 137 25.80 -27.87 7.37
N GLY A 138 26.86 -27.13 7.75
CA GLY A 138 28.15 -27.13 7.05
C GLY A 138 28.45 -25.98 6.08
N GLN A 139 27.61 -24.94 5.99
CA GLN A 139 27.90 -23.69 5.25
C GLN A 139 28.02 -22.44 6.11
#